data_AF-A0A956WJT7-F1
#
_entry.id   AF-A0A956WJT7-F1
#
_cell.length_a   1.000
_cell.length_b   1.000
_cell.length_c   1.000
_cell.angle_alpha   90.00
_cell.angle_beta   90.00
_cell.angle_gamma   90.00
#
_symmetry.space_group_name_H-M   'P 1'
#
loop_
_entity.id
_entity.type
_entity.pdbx_description
1 polymer ?
#
loop_
_entity_poly.entity_id
_entity_poly.type
_entity_poly.pdbx_seq_one_letter_code
_entity_poly.pdbx_strand_id
1 'polypeptide(L)'
;MNWTSADAAGLPILPGLVRFEEILAGRIDHALRFTAARTRNAYVWPARRQAGSTAAPDVPPMGQRFRLKASVDVSAYSPTNQIILRALKTYGMIQAENDSNWFLSGTPDDRRDNDDLHELQTGIRGSDFEAVDTSLLMIDDHSGEASSEI
;
A
#
# COMPACT_ATOMS: atom_id res chain seq x y z
N MET A 1 -17.36 6.65 -23.22
CA MET A 1 -15.90 6.89 -23.18
C MET A 1 -15.47 6.82 -21.72
N ASN A 2 -14.81 5.74 -21.32
CA ASN A 2 -14.40 5.53 -19.93
C ASN A 2 -12.98 6.09 -19.77
N TRP A 3 -12.82 7.17 -19.00
CA TRP A 3 -11.51 7.75 -18.71
C TRP A 3 -10.70 6.76 -17.88
N THR A 4 -9.64 6.19 -18.45
CA THR A 4 -8.64 5.42 -17.71
C THR A 4 -7.73 6.41 -16.99
N SER A 5 -7.78 6.39 -15.66
CA SER A 5 -6.75 7.02 -14.83
C SER A 5 -5.43 6.26 -15.00
N ALA A 6 -4.30 6.94 -14.82
CA ALA A 6 -2.97 6.29 -14.80
C ALA A 6 -2.81 5.32 -13.61
N ASP A 7 -3.70 5.44 -12.63
CA ASP A 7 -3.88 4.54 -11.49
C ASP A 7 -5.33 4.02 -11.45
N ALA A 8 -5.55 2.71 -11.35
CA ALA A 8 -6.87 2.08 -11.38
C ALA A 8 -7.76 2.47 -10.20
N ALA A 9 -7.19 2.81 -9.05
CA ALA A 9 -7.91 3.37 -7.91
C ALA A 9 -8.14 4.90 -8.00
N GLY A 10 -7.50 5.58 -8.96
CA GLY A 10 -7.55 7.04 -9.10
C GLY A 10 -6.72 7.81 -8.06
N LEU A 11 -5.73 7.13 -7.46
CA LEU A 11 -4.80 7.67 -6.47
C LEU A 11 -3.59 8.34 -7.15
N PRO A 12 -2.99 9.36 -6.51
CA PRO A 12 -1.69 9.86 -6.94
C PRO A 12 -0.62 8.75 -6.81
N ILE A 13 0.16 8.51 -7.86
CA ILE A 13 1.14 7.40 -7.90
C ILE A 13 2.36 7.71 -7.02
N LEU A 14 3.01 8.85 -7.28
CA LEU A 14 4.28 9.23 -6.65
C LEU A 14 4.28 9.22 -5.10
N PRO A 15 3.25 9.69 -4.38
CA PRO A 15 3.25 9.67 -2.91
C PRO A 15 3.01 8.28 -2.30
N GLY A 16 2.68 7.26 -3.09
CA GLY A 16 2.58 5.89 -2.58
C GLY A 16 3.85 5.05 -2.81
N LEU A 17 4.82 5.55 -3.59
CA LEU A 17 6.01 4.77 -3.94
C LEU A 17 7.01 4.72 -2.80
N VAL A 18 7.64 3.56 -2.60
CA VAL A 18 8.89 3.48 -1.83
C VAL A 18 9.96 4.28 -2.58
N ARG A 19 10.61 5.24 -1.91
CA ARG A 19 11.71 6.05 -2.49
C ARG A 19 13.03 5.73 -1.81
N PHE A 20 14.11 5.71 -2.60
CA PHE A 20 15.41 5.31 -2.07
C PHE A 20 15.99 6.37 -1.13
N GLU A 21 15.69 7.65 -1.37
CA GLU A 21 16.10 8.76 -0.50
C GLU A 21 15.53 8.64 0.91
N GLU A 22 14.32 8.11 1.04
CA GLU A 22 13.65 7.87 2.34
C GLU A 22 14.29 6.68 3.07
N ILE A 23 14.69 5.65 2.32
CA ILE A 23 15.48 4.54 2.86
C ILE A 23 16.83 5.05 3.37
N LEU A 24 17.53 5.89 2.60
CA LEU A 24 18.79 6.52 3.04
C LEU A 24 18.60 7.43 4.25
N ALA A 25 17.46 8.12 4.35
CA ALA A 25 17.08 8.92 5.52
C ALA A 25 16.65 8.07 6.73
N GLY A 26 16.51 6.75 6.57
CA GLY A 26 16.18 5.81 7.63
C GLY A 26 14.69 5.72 7.96
N ARG A 27 13.81 6.42 7.23
CA ARG A 27 12.36 6.42 7.49
C ARG A 27 11.55 6.78 6.25
N ILE A 28 10.38 6.17 6.13
CA ILE A 28 9.34 6.51 5.17
C ILE A 28 8.14 7.00 5.99
N ASP A 29 7.73 8.25 5.77
CA ASP A 29 6.74 8.95 6.60
C ASP A 29 5.35 9.04 5.93
N HIS A 30 5.00 8.05 5.10
CA HIS A 30 3.73 8.02 4.39
C HIS A 30 3.22 6.59 4.16
N ALA A 31 1.94 6.46 3.80
CA ALA A 31 1.36 5.19 3.39
C ALA A 31 1.93 4.77 2.03
N LEU A 32 2.20 3.47 1.86
CA LEU A 32 2.66 2.92 0.59
C LEU A 32 1.47 2.54 -0.31
N ARG A 33 1.72 2.32 -1.59
CA ARG A 33 0.74 1.70 -2.51
C ARG A 33 1.13 0.25 -2.79
N PHE A 34 0.12 -0.59 -2.96
CA PHE A 34 0.32 -1.99 -3.33
C PHE A 34 -0.73 -2.48 -4.32
N THR A 35 -0.50 -3.67 -4.87
CA THR A 35 -1.39 -4.31 -5.85
C THR A 35 -1.94 -5.65 -5.35
N ALA A 36 -3.08 -6.07 -5.90
CA ALA A 36 -3.71 -7.35 -5.61
C ALA A 36 -4.27 -7.98 -6.88
N ALA A 37 -4.21 -9.30 -7.00
CA ALA A 37 -4.55 -10.00 -8.25
C ALA A 37 -6.03 -9.93 -8.56
N ARG A 38 -6.86 -9.80 -7.52
CA ARG A 38 -8.31 -9.70 -7.63
C ARG A 38 -8.79 -8.62 -6.68
N THR A 39 -9.63 -7.74 -7.20
CA THR A 39 -10.29 -6.67 -6.42
C THR A 39 -11.79 -6.67 -6.66
N ARG A 40 -12.50 -6.12 -5.69
CA ARG A 40 -13.97 -5.97 -5.75
C ARG A 40 -14.36 -4.91 -6.78
N ASN A 41 -15.52 -5.07 -7.41
CA ASN A 41 -16.20 -4.01 -8.15
C ASN A 41 -16.78 -2.96 -7.17
N ALA A 42 -15.89 -2.34 -6.41
CA ALA A 42 -16.15 -1.33 -5.39
C ALA A 42 -14.87 -0.55 -5.10
N TYR A 43 -15.01 0.65 -4.57
CA TYR A 43 -13.91 1.45 -4.05
C TYR A 43 -14.31 2.06 -2.70
N VAL A 44 -13.32 2.33 -1.87
CA VAL A 44 -13.45 3.05 -0.61
C VAL A 44 -12.43 4.19 -0.58
N TRP A 45 -12.69 5.23 0.22
CA TRP A 45 -11.76 6.34 0.36
C TRP A 45 -10.36 5.83 0.79
N PRO A 46 -9.26 6.32 0.17
CA PRO A 46 -9.17 7.50 -0.71
C PRO A 46 -9.31 7.22 -2.21
N ALA A 47 -9.65 5.99 -2.62
CA ALA A 47 -9.86 5.70 -4.04
C ALA A 47 -11.09 6.42 -4.59
N ARG A 48 -11.01 6.80 -5.87
CA ARG A 48 -12.08 7.48 -6.62
C ARG A 48 -12.56 6.67 -7.83
N ARG A 49 -11.92 5.52 -8.05
CA ARG A 49 -12.17 4.60 -9.15
C ARG A 49 -12.07 3.17 -8.64
N GLN A 50 -12.72 2.27 -9.38
CA GLN A 50 -12.55 0.83 -9.22
C GLN A 50 -12.12 0.24 -10.57
N ALA A 51 -11.43 -0.90 -10.52
CA ALA A 51 -11.14 -1.74 -11.68
C ALA A 51 -11.41 -3.23 -11.42
N GLY A 52 -12.21 -3.55 -10.41
CA GLY A 52 -12.50 -4.92 -10.01
C GLY A 52 -13.65 -5.54 -10.80
N SER A 53 -13.63 -6.85 -10.95
CA SER A 53 -14.61 -7.61 -11.75
C SER A 53 -15.50 -8.55 -10.93
N THR A 54 -15.36 -8.57 -9.60
CA THR A 54 -16.08 -9.49 -8.71
C THR A 54 -16.80 -8.77 -7.57
N ALA A 55 -17.90 -9.34 -7.09
CA ALA A 55 -18.60 -8.89 -5.89
C ALA A 55 -18.19 -9.66 -4.62
N ALA A 56 -17.20 -10.55 -4.72
CA ALA A 56 -16.81 -11.41 -3.62
C ALA A 56 -16.31 -10.59 -2.41
N PRO A 57 -16.75 -10.92 -1.19
CA PRO A 57 -16.42 -10.13 0.01
C PRO A 57 -15.00 -10.39 0.54
N ASP A 58 -14.34 -11.44 0.06
CA ASP A 58 -12.99 -11.89 0.48
C ASP A 58 -11.85 -11.21 -0.29
N VAL A 59 -12.16 -10.39 -1.30
CA VAL A 59 -11.18 -9.56 -2.02
C VAL A 59 -11.32 -8.08 -1.64
N PRO A 60 -10.19 -7.33 -1.61
CA PRO A 60 -10.24 -5.92 -1.24
C PRO A 60 -10.92 -5.06 -2.32
N PRO A 61 -11.67 -4.01 -1.95
CA PRO A 61 -12.01 -2.92 -2.87
C PRO A 61 -10.77 -2.07 -3.17
N MET A 62 -10.81 -1.29 -4.26
CA MET A 62 -9.80 -0.25 -4.49
C MET A 62 -9.82 0.77 -3.34
N GLY A 63 -8.65 1.26 -2.94
CA GLY A 63 -8.48 2.20 -1.83
C GLY A 63 -8.46 1.55 -0.45
N GLN A 64 -8.71 0.24 -0.33
CA GLN A 64 -8.63 -0.45 0.95
C GLN A 64 -7.22 -0.29 1.54
N ARG A 65 -7.17 0.19 2.78
CA ARG A 65 -5.92 0.29 3.54
C ARG A 65 -5.69 -0.97 4.36
N PHE A 66 -4.45 -1.45 4.34
CA PHE A 66 -3.95 -2.54 5.16
C PHE A 66 -2.76 -2.05 5.99
N ARG A 67 -2.66 -2.50 7.23
CA ARG A 67 -1.55 -2.17 8.14
C ARG A 67 -0.89 -3.46 8.61
N LEU A 68 0.44 -3.46 8.66
CA LEU A 68 1.19 -4.61 9.18
C LEU A 68 0.97 -4.69 10.69
N LYS A 69 0.61 -5.87 11.20
CA LYS A 69 0.33 -6.05 12.63
C LYS A 69 1.55 -5.68 13.48
N ALA A 70 1.30 -5.04 14.61
CA ALA A 70 2.34 -4.68 15.57
C ALA A 70 3.15 -5.90 16.04
N SER A 71 2.52 -7.07 16.13
CA SER A 71 3.10 -8.34 16.58
C SER A 71 4.09 -8.98 15.61
N VAL A 72 4.15 -8.55 14.34
CA VAL A 72 5.09 -9.12 13.36
C VAL A 72 6.50 -8.75 13.75
N ASP A 73 7.37 -9.74 14.00
CA ASP A 73 8.79 -9.47 14.24
C ASP A 73 9.48 -9.15 12.92
N VAL A 74 10.19 -8.03 12.91
CA VAL A 74 10.90 -7.51 11.74
C VAL A 74 12.42 -7.51 11.96
N SER A 75 12.90 -7.91 13.14
CA SER A 75 14.30 -7.82 13.53
C SER A 75 15.24 -8.69 12.68
N ALA A 76 14.71 -9.76 12.09
CA ALA A 76 15.44 -10.67 11.20
C ALA A 76 15.67 -10.12 9.79
N TYR A 77 14.97 -9.05 9.40
CA TYR A 77 15.10 -8.45 8.07
C TYR A 77 16.30 -7.49 8.01
N SER A 78 16.79 -7.20 6.80
CA SER A 78 17.82 -6.18 6.57
C SER A 78 17.40 -4.81 7.12
N PRO A 79 18.37 -3.91 7.43
CA PRO A 79 18.03 -2.54 7.84
C PRO A 79 17.12 -1.81 6.85
N THR A 80 17.30 -2.04 5.55
CA THR A 80 16.46 -1.51 4.46
C THR A 80 15.03 -2.01 4.59
N ASN A 81 14.84 -3.34 4.66
CA ASN A 81 13.52 -3.94 4.77
C ASN A 81 12.82 -3.56 6.08
N GLN A 82 13.57 -3.42 7.18
CA GLN A 82 13.02 -2.94 8.44
C GLN A 82 12.44 -1.52 8.33
N ILE A 83 13.02 -0.63 7.51
CA ILE A 83 12.46 0.72 7.28
C ILE A 83 11.09 0.61 6.62
N ILE A 84 10.98 -0.20 5.57
CA ILE A 84 9.73 -0.44 4.85
C ILE A 84 8.69 -1.07 5.78
N LEU A 85 9.07 -2.11 6.53
CA LEU A 85 8.17 -2.81 7.45
C LEU A 85 7.69 -1.90 8.59
N ARG A 86 8.54 -0.99 9.09
CA ARG A 86 8.12 0.03 10.06
C ARG A 86 7.10 1.01 9.44
N ALA A 87 7.30 1.44 8.19
CA ALA A 87 6.33 2.26 7.50
C ALA A 87 4.99 1.54 7.30
N LEU A 88 5.01 0.25 6.97
CA LEU A 88 3.80 -0.59 6.88
C LEU A 88 3.10 -0.78 8.23
N LYS A 89 3.84 -0.80 9.36
CA LYS A 89 3.25 -0.84 10.70
C LYS A 89 2.60 0.50 11.07
N THR A 90 3.21 1.63 10.73
CA THR A 90 2.72 2.96 11.13
C THR A 90 1.66 3.49 10.16
N TYR A 91 2.01 3.54 8.88
CA TYR A 91 1.22 4.18 7.82
C TYR A 91 0.50 3.18 6.92
N GLY A 92 0.82 1.89 7.01
CA GLY A 92 0.19 0.87 6.17
C GLY A 92 0.40 1.10 4.68
N MET A 93 -0.47 0.49 3.90
CA MET A 93 -0.48 0.57 2.45
C MET A 93 -1.88 0.51 1.87
N ILE A 94 -2.05 1.05 0.66
CA ILE A 94 -3.35 1.27 0.03
C ILE A 94 -3.43 0.50 -1.29
N GLN A 95 -4.52 -0.24 -1.46
CA GLN A 95 -4.81 -1.02 -2.66
C GLN A 95 -5.04 -0.09 -3.85
N ALA A 96 -4.14 -0.09 -4.81
CA ALA A 96 -4.12 0.90 -5.89
C ALA A 96 -4.38 0.30 -7.28
N GLU A 97 -3.96 -0.95 -7.51
CA GLU A 97 -3.90 -1.57 -8.84
C GLU A 97 -4.14 -3.08 -8.82
N ASN A 98 -4.53 -3.62 -9.98
CA ASN A 98 -4.66 -5.06 -10.17
C ASN A 98 -3.39 -5.67 -10.77
N ASP A 99 -2.60 -6.36 -9.96
CA ASP A 99 -1.38 -7.10 -10.35
C ASP A 99 -1.07 -8.16 -9.27
N SER A 100 0.17 -8.62 -9.13
CA SER A 100 0.58 -9.64 -8.17
C SER A 100 0.20 -9.26 -6.73
N ASN A 101 -0.25 -10.25 -5.95
CA ASN A 101 -0.71 -10.00 -4.58
C ASN A 101 0.40 -9.41 -3.70
N TRP A 102 0.04 -8.38 -2.93
CA TRP A 102 0.90 -7.78 -1.89
C TRP A 102 2.19 -7.16 -2.43
N PHE A 103 2.21 -6.74 -3.71
CA PHE A 103 3.38 -6.15 -4.34
C PHE A 103 3.46 -4.64 -4.09
N LEU A 104 4.59 -4.18 -3.53
CA LEU A 104 4.86 -2.76 -3.30
C LEU A 104 5.47 -2.09 -4.53
N SER A 105 4.99 -0.90 -4.86
CA SER A 105 5.59 -0.09 -5.93
C SER A 105 6.68 0.83 -5.38
N GLY A 106 7.76 1.04 -6.14
CA GLY A 106 8.78 1.99 -5.77
C GLY A 106 9.41 2.68 -6.99
N THR A 107 10.09 3.81 -6.78
CA THR A 107 10.78 4.55 -7.85
C THR A 107 11.93 3.74 -8.46
N PRO A 108 12.18 3.83 -9.78
CA PRO A 108 13.37 3.22 -10.38
C PRO A 108 14.65 3.76 -9.73
N ASP A 109 15.55 2.88 -9.31
CA ASP A 109 16.85 3.24 -8.73
C ASP A 109 17.81 2.05 -8.82
N ASP A 110 18.99 2.27 -9.40
CA ASP A 110 20.00 1.21 -9.62
C ASP A 110 20.66 0.74 -8.31
N ARG A 111 20.50 1.48 -7.21
CA ARG A 111 21.00 1.11 -5.87
C ARG A 111 20.09 0.13 -5.15
N ARG A 112 18.96 -0.25 -5.75
CA ARG A 112 18.05 -1.25 -5.19
C ARG A 112 18.64 -2.65 -5.30
N ASP A 113 18.77 -3.29 -4.15
CA ASP A 113 18.99 -4.71 -4.06
C ASP A 113 17.64 -5.43 -4.19
N ASN A 114 17.36 -5.95 -5.38
CA ASN A 114 16.10 -6.63 -5.65
C ASN A 114 16.00 -8.00 -4.95
N ASP A 115 17.14 -8.64 -4.65
CA ASP A 115 17.16 -9.91 -3.94
C ASP A 115 16.78 -9.68 -2.48
N ASP A 116 17.33 -8.65 -1.83
CA ASP A 116 16.93 -8.24 -0.47
C ASP A 116 15.45 -7.84 -0.42
N LEU A 117 14.95 -7.06 -1.38
CA LEU A 117 13.53 -6.66 -1.42
C LEU A 117 12.58 -7.84 -1.67
N HIS A 118 13.06 -8.92 -2.30
CA HIS A 118 12.24 -10.11 -2.53
C HIS A 118 11.88 -10.83 -1.22
N GLU A 119 12.70 -10.70 -0.16
CA GLU A 119 12.41 -11.25 1.16
C GLU A 119 11.11 -10.70 1.77
N LEU A 120 10.69 -9.49 1.39
CA LEU A 120 9.39 -8.95 1.80
C LEU A 120 8.22 -9.75 1.20
N GLN A 121 8.36 -10.23 -0.02
CA GLN A 121 7.31 -10.99 -0.72
C GLN A 121 7.19 -12.43 -0.23
N THR A 122 8.31 -13.03 0.20
CA THR A 122 8.35 -14.40 0.69
C THR A 122 8.08 -14.49 2.19
N GLY A 123 8.57 -13.51 2.96
CA GLY A 123 8.53 -13.49 4.42
C GLY A 123 7.27 -12.90 5.03
N ILE A 124 6.60 -11.95 4.36
CA ILE A 124 5.38 -11.31 4.86
C ILE A 124 4.16 -11.85 4.12
N ARG A 125 3.16 -12.33 4.88
CA ARG A 125 1.94 -12.92 4.34
C ARG A 125 0.77 -11.95 4.49
N GLY A 126 -0.26 -12.13 3.66
CA GLY A 126 -1.51 -11.38 3.82
C GLY A 126 -2.13 -11.52 5.22
N SER A 127 -1.93 -12.65 5.89
CA SER A 127 -2.38 -12.89 7.28
C SER A 127 -1.67 -12.01 8.32
N ASP A 128 -0.55 -11.40 7.97
CA ASP A 128 0.22 -10.51 8.84
C ASP A 128 -0.33 -9.08 8.81
N PHE A 129 -1.27 -8.80 7.92
CA PHE A 129 -1.96 -7.53 7.81
C PHE A 129 -3.33 -7.54 8.49
N GLU A 130 -3.78 -6.36 8.85
CA GLU A 130 -5.14 -6.05 9.25
C GLU A 130 -5.74 -5.00 8.32
N ALA A 131 -7.02 -5.14 7.98
CA ALA A 131 -7.74 -4.11 7.25
C ALA A 131 -8.03 -2.92 8.19
N VAL A 132 -7.73 -1.72 7.71
CA VAL A 132 -7.96 -0.48 8.47
C VAL A 132 -9.24 0.17 7.96
N ASP A 133 -10.14 0.52 8.87
CA ASP A 133 -11.25 1.42 8.59
C ASP A 133 -10.72 2.85 8.47
N THR A 134 -10.86 3.42 7.27
CA THR A 134 -10.35 4.76 6.95
C THR A 134 -11.42 5.84 7.03
N SER A 135 -12.66 5.50 7.40
CA SER A 135 -13.77 6.47 7.48
C SER A 135 -13.49 7.65 8.41
N LEU A 136 -12.78 7.40 9.51
CA LEU A 136 -12.38 8.43 10.48
C LEU A 136 -11.19 9.27 10.03
N LEU A 137 -10.44 8.81 9.03
CA LEU A 137 -9.29 9.55 8.48
C LEU A 137 -9.72 10.57 7.42
N MET A 138 -10.88 10.36 6.79
CA MET A 138 -11.37 11.20 5.71
C MET A 138 -11.81 12.57 6.22
N ILE A 139 -11.06 13.61 5.82
CA ILE A 139 -11.45 15.01 6.08
C ILE A 139 -12.49 15.47 5.06
N ASP A 140 -12.28 15.13 3.79
CA ASP A 140 -13.15 15.47 2.66
C ASP A 140 -13.16 14.31 1.65
N ASP A 141 -14.35 13.92 1.17
CA ASP A 141 -14.58 12.77 0.30
C ASP A 141 -14.14 13.00 -1.15
N HIS A 142 -13.89 14.25 -1.54
CA HIS A 142 -13.35 14.63 -2.85
C HIS A 142 -11.82 14.83 -2.83
N SER A 143 -11.18 14.67 -1.67
CA SER A 143 -9.73 14.81 -1.48
C SER A 143 -9.08 13.53 -0.93
N GLY A 144 -7.74 13.47 -0.98
CA GLY A 144 -6.94 12.45 -0.29
C GLY A 144 -6.40 12.94 1.07
N GLU A 145 -6.93 14.04 1.61
CA GLU A 145 -6.47 14.64 2.85
C GLU A 145 -6.91 13.79 4.05
N ALA A 146 -5.94 13.43 4.90
CA ALA A 146 -6.15 12.54 6.03
C ALA A 146 -5.94 13.28 7.36
N SER A 147 -6.79 13.01 8.36
CA SER A 147 -6.54 13.46 9.73
C SER A 147 -5.26 12.82 10.29
N SER A 148 -4.46 13.59 11.04
CA SER A 148 -3.17 13.15 11.58
C SER A 148 -3.26 12.18 12.77
N GLU A 149 -4.45 11.77 13.19
CA GLU A 149 -4.65 10.88 14.35
C GLU A 149 -4.81 9.42 13.89
N ILE A 150 -3.81 8.59 14.20
CA ILE A 150 -3.85 7.11 14.19
C ILE A 150 -3.34 6.61 15.52
#